data_AF-A0A0Q0EA97-F1
#
_entry.id   AF-A0A0Q0EA97-F1
#
_cell.length_a   1.000
_cell.length_b   1.000
_cell.length_c   1.000
_cell.angle_alpha   90.00
_cell.angle_beta   90.00
_cell.angle_gamma   90.00
#
_symmetry.space_group_name_H-M   'P 1'
#
loop_
_entity.id
_entity.type
_entity.pdbx_description
1 polymer ?
#
loop_
_entity_poly.entity_id
_entity_poly.type
_entity_poly.pdbx_seq_one_letter_code
_entity_poly.pdbx_strand_id
1 'polypeptide(L)' 'MARSLIDAALQPLAGPVWLFCHPDLLGFYQLAGFETAQRLPHTLGEKFMRYSRSKPLIALCREA' A
#
# COMPACT_ATOMS: atom_id res chain seq x y z
N MET A 1 6.82 9.41 -14.85
CA MET A 1 6.86 8.17 -15.65
C MET A 1 6.50 6.92 -14.85
N ALA A 2 6.94 6.72 -13.59
CA ALA A 2 6.58 5.52 -12.81
C ALA A 2 5.09 5.43 -12.39
N ARG A 3 4.41 6.57 -12.17
CA ARG A 3 2.98 6.60 -11.78
C ARG A 3 2.06 5.91 -12.78
N SER A 4 2.31 6.08 -14.08
CA SER A 4 1.45 5.53 -15.14
C SER A 4 1.49 4.00 -15.17
N LEU A 5 2.62 3.38 -14.81
CA LEU A 5 2.74 1.92 -14.70
C LEU A 5 1.91 1.39 -13.52
N ILE A 6 1.95 2.09 -12.40
CA ILE A 6 1.15 1.76 -11.22
C ILE A 6 -0.33 1.87 -11.57
N ASP A 7 -0.73 2.93 -12.26
CA ASP A 7 -2.14 3.12 -12.63
C ASP A 7 -2.63 2.06 -13.64
N ALA A 8 -1.81 1.70 -14.63
CA ALA A 8 -2.12 0.63 -15.57
C ALA A 8 -2.20 -0.75 -14.91
N ALA A 9 -1.37 -1.02 -13.90
CA ALA A 9 -1.46 -2.26 -13.13
C ALA A 9 -2.71 -2.32 -12.23
N LEU A 10 -3.23 -1.15 -11.82
CA LEU A 10 -4.41 -1.02 -10.99
C LEU A 10 -5.72 -0.99 -11.78
N GLN A 11 -5.71 -0.54 -13.02
CA GLN A 11 -6.87 -0.55 -13.94
C GLN A 11 -7.66 -1.88 -13.97
N PRO A 12 -7.03 -3.07 -14.05
CA PRO A 12 -7.77 -4.33 -14.05
C PRO A 12 -8.19 -4.82 -12.66
N LEU A 13 -7.72 -4.20 -11.57
CA LEU A 13 -8.02 -4.64 -10.21
C LEU A 13 -9.31 -3.99 -9.72
N ALA A 14 -10.40 -4.76 -9.71
CA ALA A 14 -11.72 -4.30 -9.26
C ALA A 14 -11.89 -4.31 -7.72
N GLY A 15 -10.80 -4.22 -6.96
CA GLY A 15 -10.85 -4.35 -5.50
C GLY A 15 -9.79 -3.52 -4.79
N PRO A 16 -9.93 -3.35 -3.47
CA PRO A 16 -8.98 -2.61 -2.64
C PRO A 16 -7.58 -3.21 -2.76
N VAL A 17 -6.61 -2.36 -3.08
CA VAL A 17 -5.21 -2.76 -3.21
C VAL A 17 -4.44 -2.33 -1.99
N TRP A 18 -3.88 -3.31 -1.29
CA TRP A 18 -3.01 -3.10 -0.14
C TRP A 18 -1.54 -3.20 -0.53
N LEU A 19 -0.75 -2.29 0.00
CA LEU A 19 0.68 -2.23 -0.25
C LEU A 19 1.43 -1.98 1.06
N PHE A 20 2.50 -2.73 1.29
CA PHE A 20 3.40 -2.53 2.42
C PHE A 20 4.73 -1.99 1.90
N CYS A 21 5.11 -0.79 2.33
CA CYS A 21 6.36 -0.16 1.90
C CYS A 21 7.05 0.60 3.03
N HIS A 22 8.25 1.10 2.75
CA HIS A 22 8.96 1.97 3.67
C HIS A 22 8.24 3.34 3.79
N PRO A 23 8.24 3.98 4.97
CA PRO A 23 7.65 5.31 5.15
C PRO A 23 8.26 6.38 4.23
N ASP A 24 9.51 6.26 3.80
CA ASP A 24 10.12 7.21 2.85
C ASP A 24 9.43 7.23 1.48
N LEU A 25 8.78 6.12 1.10
CA LEU A 25 8.05 6.02 -0.16
C LEU A 25 6.58 6.49 -0.01
N LEU A 26 6.15 6.86 1.20
CA LEU A 26 4.78 7.33 1.46
C LEU A 26 4.39 8.45 0.52
N GLY A 27 5.22 9.49 0.38
CA GLY A 27 4.91 10.63 -0.48
C GLY A 27 4.77 10.23 -1.96
N PHE A 28 5.60 9.29 -2.43
CA PHE A 28 5.52 8.77 -3.80
C PHE A 28 4.21 8.01 -4.05
N TYR A 29 3.78 7.18 -3.09
CA TYR A 29 2.54 6.40 -3.20
C TYR A 29 1.27 7.22 -2.89
N GLN A 30 1.34 8.27 -2.07
CA GLN A 30 0.25 9.23 -1.90
C GLN A 30 -0.04 9.97 -3.19
N LEU A 31 1.01 10.41 -3.89
CA LEU A 31 0.88 10.91 -5.25
C LEU A 31 0.38 9.83 -6.21
N ALA A 32 0.47 8.55 -5.82
CA ALA A 32 -0.10 7.39 -6.49
C ALA A 32 -1.58 7.07 -6.14
N GLY A 33 -2.23 7.91 -5.32
CA GLY A 33 -3.62 7.71 -4.87
C GLY A 33 -3.76 6.64 -3.79
N PHE A 34 -2.64 6.20 -3.20
CA PHE A 34 -2.66 5.33 -2.03
C PHE A 34 -2.71 6.15 -0.77
N GLU A 35 -3.51 5.71 0.19
CA GLU A 35 -3.66 6.36 1.48
C GLU A 35 -3.24 5.42 2.60
N THR A 36 -2.94 5.97 3.78
CA THR A 36 -2.59 5.18 4.95
C THR A 36 -3.76 4.25 5.31
N ALA A 37 -3.50 2.95 5.33
CA ALA A 37 -4.53 1.95 5.58
C ALA A 37 -5.04 2.08 7.03
N GLN A 38 -6.23 2.65 7.21
CA GLN A 38 -6.84 2.77 8.54
C GLN A 38 -7.40 1.45 9.05
N ARG A 39 -7.87 0.60 8.12
CA ARG A 39 -8.44 -0.71 8.42
C ARG A 39 -7.77 -1.77 7.56
N LEU A 40 -6.92 -2.57 8.19
CA LEU A 40 -6.34 -3.75 7.57
C LEU A 40 -7.19 -5.00 7.88
N PRO A 41 -7.37 -5.89 6.90
CA PRO A 41 -7.85 -7.25 7.16
C PRO A 41 -6.93 -7.97 8.15
N HIS A 42 -7.51 -8.83 9.00
CA HIS A 42 -6.78 -9.52 10.09
C HIS A 42 -5.50 -10.22 9.59
N THR A 43 -5.61 -10.95 8.48
CA THR A 43 -4.48 -11.69 7.87
C THR A 43 -3.36 -10.76 7.36
N LEU A 44 -3.72 -9.58 6.86
CA LEU A 44 -2.75 -8.57 6.42
C LEU A 44 -2.11 -7.86 7.61
N GLY A 45 -2.89 -7.59 8.67
CA GLY A 45 -2.40 -7.03 9.92
C GLY A 45 -1.34 -7.92 10.59
N GLU A 46 -1.55 -9.24 10.64
CA GLU A 46 -0.55 -10.17 11.18
C GLU A 46 0.76 -10.16 10.39
N LYS A 47 0.66 -10.16 9.05
CA LYS A 47 1.83 -10.05 8.17
C LYS A 47 2.55 -8.72 8.38
N PHE A 48 1.80 -7.62 8.45
CA PHE A 48 2.32 -6.29 8.70
C PHE A 48 3.08 -6.22 10.03
N MET A 49 2.47 -6.70 11.12
CA MET A 49 3.10 -6.75 12.44
C MET A 49 4.39 -7.59 12.43
N ARG A 50 4.40 -8.72 11.70
CA ARG A 50 5.58 -9.57 11.58
C ARG A 50 6.71 -8.89 10.83
N TYR A 51 6.41 -8.22 9.71
CA TYR A 51 7.43 -7.54 8.90
C TYR A 51 7.90 -6.23 9.55
N SER A 52 6.97 -5.49 10.17
CA SER A 52 7.26 -4.24 10.86
C SER A 52 8.17 -4.40 12.09
N ARG A 53 8.27 -5.62 12.65
CA ARG A 53 9.19 -5.92 13.75
C ARG A 53 10.66 -5.82 13.35
N SER A 54 10.98 -6.09 12.08
CA SER A 54 12.38 -6.09 11.60
C SER A 54 12.75 -4.81 10.86
N LYS A 55 11.79 -4.10 10.26
CA LYS A 55 12.00 -2.87 9.47
C LYS A 55 10.78 -1.95 9.60
N PRO A 56 10.95 -0.61 9.60
CA PRO A 56 9.81 0.30 9.60
C PRO A 56 9.05 0.13 8.28
N LEU A 57 7.81 -0.34 8.41
CA LEU A 57 6.89 -0.55 7.31
C LEU A 57 5.63 0.24 7.60
N ILE A 58 5.03 0.77 6.53
CA ILE A 58 3.72 1.39 6.55
C ILE A 58 2.78 0.57 5.67
N ALA A 59 1.51 0.56 6.05
CA ALA A 59 0.47 -0.04 5.27
C ALA A 59 -0.31 1.04 4.52
N LEU A 60 -0.42 0.86 3.22
CA LEU A 60 -1.17 1.71 2.32
C LEU A 60 -2.32 0.93 1.69
N CYS A 61 -3.42 1.61 1.45
CA CYS A 61 -4.59 1.10 0.76
C CYS A 61 -4.99 2.07 -0.35
N ARG A 62 -5.41 1.53 -1.48
CA ARG A 62 -6.10 2.29 -2.52
C ARG A 62 -7.38 1.56 -2.88
N GLU A 63 -8.51 2.23 -2.73
CA GLU A 63 -9.77 1.79 -3.31
C GLU A 63 -9.70 2.06 -4.82
N ALA A 64 -10.08 1.06 -5.63
CA ALA A 64 -10.08 1.15 -7.09
C ALA A 64 -11.26 1.98 -7.62
#